data_AF-A0AAW1ZZN9-F1
#
_entry.id   AF-A0AAW1ZZN9-F1
#
_cell.length_a   1.000
_cell.length_b   1.000
_cell.length_c   1.000
_cell.angle_alpha   90.00
_cell.angle_beta   90.00
_cell.angle_gamma   90.00
#
_symmetry.space_group_name_H-M   'P 1'
#
loop_
_entity.id
_entity.type
_entity.pdbx_description
1 polymer ?
#
loop_
_entity_poly.entity_id
_entity_poly.type
_entity_poly.pdbx_seq_one_letter_code
_entity_poly.pdbx_strand_id
1 'polypeptide(L)'
;MDKSVIKFNHCHKDIFCFFVPDQCPECGVSFSGKRLEEAPVSIPNPFSNGHKVPCAFLVASTEDNVLRDFDGRSDLHTGITNTNGIVYNYTKAGVQREHQGWERCICVPLVQPDMFSLMSQWDQYLEKFSSAQMWDPLWQSFNEETHNCYSYTLTFINCVLATQSKRALSKDEFTQSFVLPRIKRASKYMMLCREISQNHFYIVDSPRRNSQESPSEDEDSKSN
;
A
#
# COMPACT_ATOMS: atom_id res chain seq x y z
N MET A 1 -5.18 -16.34 -10.71
CA MET A 1 -6.21 -15.28 -10.73
C MET A 1 -6.10 -14.49 -9.45
N ASP A 2 -5.76 -13.20 -9.52
CA ASP A 2 -5.87 -12.30 -8.37
C ASP A 2 -7.35 -12.15 -8.02
N LYS A 3 -7.78 -12.78 -6.93
CA LYS A 3 -9.16 -12.67 -6.46
C LYS A 3 -9.29 -11.34 -5.72
N SER A 4 -10.18 -10.46 -6.19
CA SER A 4 -10.52 -9.23 -5.47
C SER A 4 -11.24 -9.59 -4.18
N VAL A 5 -10.83 -9.00 -3.07
CA VAL A 5 -11.63 -9.06 -1.84
C VAL A 5 -12.81 -8.12 -1.99
N ILE A 6 -14.00 -8.62 -1.65
CA ILE A 6 -15.26 -7.90 -1.69
C ILE A 6 -15.78 -7.81 -0.26
N LYS A 7 -16.30 -6.64 0.12
CA LYS A 7 -16.97 -6.38 1.39
C LYS A 7 -18.42 -5.99 1.14
N PHE A 8 -19.35 -6.53 1.91
CA PHE A 8 -20.72 -6.02 1.99
C PHE A 8 -21.21 -6.09 3.45
N ASN A 9 -22.31 -5.41 3.75
CA ASN A 9 -22.91 -5.39 5.08
C ASN A 9 -24.26 -6.13 5.07
N HIS A 10 -24.47 -7.00 6.06
CA HIS A 10 -25.76 -7.65 6.30
C HIS A 10 -25.84 -8.10 7.76
N CYS A 11 -27.03 -8.14 8.37
CA CYS A 11 -27.21 -8.55 9.78
C CYS A 11 -26.33 -7.76 10.78
N HIS A 12 -26.03 -6.48 10.48
CA HIS A 12 -25.07 -5.68 11.26
C HIS A 12 -23.66 -6.27 11.31
N LYS A 13 -23.27 -7.05 10.30
CA LYS A 13 -21.95 -7.63 10.14
C LYS A 13 -21.33 -7.19 8.82
N ASP A 14 -20.03 -6.93 8.85
CA ASP A 14 -19.22 -6.79 7.67
C ASP A 14 -18.76 -8.18 7.22
N ILE A 15 -19.17 -8.56 6.01
CA ILE A 15 -18.87 -9.85 5.41
C ILE A 15 -17.89 -9.64 4.26
N PHE A 16 -16.78 -10.36 4.30
CA PHE A 16 -15.72 -10.31 3.31
C PHE A 16 -15.61 -11.65 2.58
N CYS A 17 -15.44 -11.62 1.26
CA CYS A 17 -15.37 -12.80 0.41
C CYS A 17 -14.64 -12.51 -0.91
N PHE A 18 -14.39 -13.54 -1.72
CA PHE A 18 -13.92 -13.36 -3.11
C PHE A 18 -15.06 -13.29 -4.13
N PHE A 19 -16.22 -13.83 -3.78
CA PHE A 19 -17.42 -13.87 -4.61
C PHE A 19 -18.64 -13.65 -3.73
N VAL A 20 -19.51 -12.72 -4.10
CA VAL A 20 -20.73 -12.43 -3.35
C VAL A 20 -21.69 -13.63 -3.51
N PRO A 21 -22.16 -14.25 -2.41
CA PRO A 21 -23.09 -15.37 -2.50
C PRO A 21 -24.52 -14.88 -2.83
N ASP A 22 -25.42 -15.78 -3.19
CA ASP A 22 -26.83 -15.44 -3.40
C ASP A 22 -27.60 -15.23 -2.10
N GLN A 23 -27.13 -15.86 -1.02
CA GLN A 23 -27.73 -15.83 0.32
C GLN A 23 -26.69 -15.44 1.36
N CYS A 24 -27.14 -14.74 2.40
CA CYS A 24 -26.30 -14.36 3.52
C CYS A 24 -25.79 -15.61 4.27
N PRO A 25 -24.47 -15.77 4.47
CA PRO A 25 -23.91 -16.94 5.16
C PRO A 25 -24.33 -17.04 6.63
N GLU A 26 -24.85 -15.97 7.23
CA GLU A 26 -25.27 -15.92 8.64
C GLU A 26 -26.75 -16.23 8.85
N CYS A 27 -27.65 -15.71 7.99
CA CYS A 27 -29.09 -15.83 8.18
C CYS A 27 -29.83 -16.57 7.05
N GLY A 28 -29.15 -16.91 5.95
CA GLY A 28 -29.73 -17.58 4.79
C GLY A 28 -30.65 -16.72 3.92
N VAL A 29 -30.84 -15.44 4.25
CA VAL A 29 -31.71 -14.54 3.47
C VAL A 29 -30.98 -14.03 2.22
N SER A 30 -31.67 -14.00 1.09
CA SER A 30 -31.14 -13.45 -0.16
C SER A 30 -30.91 -11.94 -0.08
N PHE A 31 -29.82 -11.47 -0.68
CA PHE A 31 -29.51 -10.05 -0.77
C PHE A 31 -30.57 -9.36 -1.64
N SER A 32 -31.46 -8.60 -1.01
CA SER A 32 -32.58 -7.98 -1.73
C SER A 32 -32.19 -6.68 -2.48
N GLY A 33 -30.91 -6.29 -2.46
CA GLY A 33 -30.36 -5.20 -3.27
C GLY A 33 -31.00 -3.84 -3.06
N LYS A 34 -31.73 -3.64 -1.94
CA LYS A 34 -32.63 -2.49 -1.78
C LYS A 34 -31.94 -1.20 -1.35
N ARG A 35 -30.72 -1.28 -0.77
CA ARG A 35 -30.01 -0.12 -0.23
C ARG A 35 -28.60 -0.03 -0.81
N LEU A 36 -28.23 1.14 -1.32
CA LEU A 36 -26.88 1.41 -1.82
C LEU A 36 -25.80 1.21 -0.74
N GLU A 37 -26.16 1.42 0.52
CA GLU A 37 -25.29 1.22 1.68
C GLU A 37 -24.89 -0.25 1.90
N GLU A 38 -25.69 -1.19 1.39
CA GLU A 38 -25.49 -2.64 1.46
C GLU A 38 -24.79 -3.19 0.21
N ALA A 39 -24.48 -2.31 -0.76
CA ALA A 39 -23.86 -2.70 -2.01
C ALA A 39 -22.45 -3.29 -1.78
N PRO A 40 -22.11 -4.42 -2.43
CA PRO A 40 -20.77 -4.97 -2.36
C PRO A 40 -19.72 -4.00 -2.91
N VAL A 41 -18.66 -3.77 -2.14
CA VAL A 41 -17.52 -2.92 -2.50
C VAL A 41 -16.25 -3.74 -2.61
N SER A 42 -15.44 -3.48 -3.63
CA SER A 42 -14.10 -4.07 -3.74
C SER A 42 -13.15 -3.39 -2.74
N ILE A 43 -12.44 -4.21 -1.96
CA ILE A 43 -11.35 -3.74 -1.12
C ILE A 43 -10.10 -3.61 -2.00
N PRO A 44 -9.52 -2.40 -2.16
CA PRO A 44 -8.43 -2.24 -3.11
C PRO A 44 -7.17 -2.96 -2.64
N ASN A 45 -6.60 -3.77 -3.54
CA ASN A 45 -5.37 -4.50 -3.32
C ASN A 45 -4.22 -3.51 -3.01
N PRO A 46 -3.51 -3.66 -1.88
CA PRO A 46 -2.41 -2.79 -1.51
C PRO A 46 -1.13 -3.05 -2.31
N PHE A 47 -1.06 -4.15 -3.06
CA PHE A 47 0.04 -4.48 -3.95
C PHE A 47 -0.25 -4.00 -5.37
N SER A 48 0.81 -3.57 -6.04
CA SER A 48 0.78 -3.07 -7.41
C SER A 48 2.07 -3.47 -8.11
N ASN A 49 2.07 -3.33 -9.44
CA ASN A 49 3.25 -3.55 -10.24
C ASN A 49 4.10 -2.27 -10.26
N GLY A 50 5.25 -2.29 -9.58
CA GLY A 50 6.17 -1.17 -9.51
C GLY A 50 6.68 -0.73 -10.87
N HIS A 51 6.83 -1.65 -11.82
CA HIS A 51 7.22 -1.34 -13.20
C HIS A 51 6.15 -0.56 -13.98
N LYS A 52 4.95 -0.36 -13.41
CA LYS A 52 3.87 0.47 -13.97
C LYS A 52 3.64 1.77 -13.21
N VAL A 53 4.40 2.02 -12.14
CA VAL A 53 4.25 3.23 -11.32
C VAL A 53 5.51 4.08 -11.45
N PRO A 54 5.49 5.17 -12.23
CA PRO A 54 6.66 6.01 -12.42
C PRO A 54 6.99 6.80 -11.15
N CYS A 55 8.27 7.14 -10.98
CA CYS A 55 8.76 8.03 -9.94
C CYS A 55 8.26 7.68 -8.52
N ALA A 56 8.39 6.42 -8.14
CA ALA A 56 7.83 5.89 -6.91
C ALA A 56 8.89 5.22 -6.04
N PHE A 57 8.70 5.33 -4.73
CA PHE A 57 9.38 4.50 -3.75
C PHE A 57 8.63 3.18 -3.62
N LEU A 58 9.38 2.07 -3.72
CA LEU A 58 8.87 0.73 -3.68
C LEU A 58 9.31 0.02 -2.41
N VAL A 59 8.41 -0.81 -1.86
CA VAL A 59 8.75 -1.81 -0.84
C VAL A 59 8.29 -3.17 -1.32
N ALA A 60 9.22 -4.11 -1.39
CA ALA A 60 8.96 -5.51 -1.71
C ALA A 60 9.45 -6.39 -0.56
N SER A 61 8.81 -7.54 -0.34
CA SER A 61 9.43 -8.60 0.47
C SER A 61 10.58 -9.22 -0.32
N THR A 62 11.69 -9.53 0.36
CA THR A 62 12.86 -10.23 -0.22
C THR A 62 12.60 -11.70 -0.51
N GLU A 63 11.51 -12.27 0.00
CA GLU A 63 11.19 -13.66 -0.21
C GLU A 63 10.63 -13.89 -1.63
N ASP A 64 11.22 -14.86 -2.35
CA ASP A 64 10.81 -15.26 -3.71
C ASP A 64 9.52 -16.10 -3.74
N ASN A 65 8.89 -16.35 -2.59
CA ASN A 65 7.70 -17.18 -2.51
C ASN A 65 6.44 -16.47 -3.02
N VAL A 66 5.52 -17.27 -3.57
CA VAL A 66 4.18 -16.87 -4.06
C VAL A 66 3.38 -16.08 -2.99
N LEU A 67 3.77 -16.24 -1.73
CA LEU A 67 3.28 -15.51 -0.58
C LEU A 67 4.41 -14.60 -0.05
N ARG A 68 4.67 -13.49 -0.76
CA ARG A 68 5.46 -12.37 -0.24
C ARG A 68 4.76 -11.78 0.97
N ASP A 69 5.07 -12.30 2.13
CA ASP A 69 4.41 -11.93 3.37
C ASP A 69 4.90 -10.56 3.86
N PHE A 70 3.95 -9.70 4.20
CA PHE A 70 4.19 -8.47 4.94
C PHE A 70 3.67 -8.67 6.37
N ASP A 71 4.10 -9.76 7.00
CA ASP A 71 3.68 -10.18 8.35
C ASP A 71 4.52 -9.52 9.47
N GLY A 72 5.50 -8.69 9.10
CA GLY A 72 6.43 -8.03 10.01
C GLY A 72 7.65 -8.88 10.38
N ARG A 73 7.79 -10.07 9.80
CA ARG A 73 8.95 -10.97 9.96
C ARG A 73 9.79 -11.11 8.71
N SER A 74 9.20 -10.91 7.53
CA SER A 74 9.95 -10.92 6.27
C SER A 74 10.88 -9.71 6.14
N ASP A 75 12.07 -9.97 5.61
CA ASP A 75 13.00 -8.92 5.23
C ASP A 75 12.41 -8.08 4.10
N LEU A 76 12.61 -6.76 4.19
CA LEU A 76 12.07 -5.81 3.23
C LEU A 76 13.18 -5.28 2.34
N HIS A 77 12.91 -5.23 1.04
CA HIS A 77 13.75 -4.58 0.05
C HIS A 77 13.08 -3.32 -0.47
N THR A 78 13.88 -2.31 -0.79
CA THR A 78 13.39 -1.02 -1.27
C THR A 78 14.05 -0.60 -2.56
N GLY A 79 13.30 0.12 -3.40
CA GLY A 79 13.75 0.59 -4.70
C GLY A 79 13.05 1.87 -5.12
N ILE A 80 13.59 2.52 -6.15
CA ILE A 80 13.02 3.72 -6.77
C ILE A 80 12.76 3.43 -8.25
N THR A 81 11.56 3.72 -8.74
CA THR A 81 11.26 3.61 -10.17
C THR A 81 11.68 4.87 -10.91
N ASN A 82 12.27 4.68 -12.10
CA ASN A 82 12.41 5.75 -13.07
C ASN A 82 11.06 6.02 -13.79
N THR A 83 11.01 6.96 -14.73
CA THR A 83 9.78 7.28 -15.47
C THR A 83 9.24 6.14 -16.34
N ASN A 84 10.11 5.19 -16.72
CA ASN A 84 9.77 4.03 -17.54
C ASN A 84 9.50 2.76 -16.71
N GLY A 85 9.51 2.85 -15.38
CA GLY A 85 9.28 1.69 -14.50
C GLY A 85 10.49 0.78 -14.28
N ILE A 86 11.69 1.16 -14.71
CA ILE A 86 12.92 0.47 -14.31
C ILE A 86 13.17 0.77 -12.84
N VAL A 87 13.41 -0.28 -12.04
CA VAL A 87 13.62 -0.14 -10.60
C VAL A 87 15.11 -0.08 -10.30
N TYR A 88 15.52 1.01 -9.67
CA TYR A 88 16.84 1.20 -9.11
C TYR A 88 16.81 0.74 -7.65
N ASN A 89 17.65 -0.23 -7.31
CA ASN A 89 17.77 -0.72 -5.94
C ASN A 89 19.24 -0.94 -5.59
N TYR A 90 19.56 -1.00 -4.29
CA TYR A 90 20.93 -1.20 -3.83
C TYR A 90 21.06 -2.54 -3.12
N THR A 91 22.01 -3.36 -3.56
CA THR A 91 22.29 -4.69 -3.02
C THR A 91 23.77 -4.83 -2.63
N LYS A 92 24.16 -6.01 -2.14
CA LYS A 92 25.56 -6.35 -1.90
C LYS A 92 26.44 -6.25 -3.16
N ALA A 93 25.86 -6.32 -4.36
CA ALA A 93 26.54 -6.16 -5.64
C ALA A 93 26.55 -4.71 -6.17
N GLY A 94 26.12 -3.74 -5.36
CA GLY A 94 25.98 -2.34 -5.80
C GLY A 94 24.57 -2.02 -6.32
N VAL A 95 24.45 -0.88 -7.01
CA VAL A 95 23.17 -0.42 -7.57
C VAL A 95 22.75 -1.28 -8.77
N GLN A 96 21.57 -1.89 -8.68
CA GLN A 96 20.95 -2.69 -9.72
C GLN A 96 19.88 -1.88 -10.47
N ARG A 97 19.65 -2.25 -11.72
CA ARG A 97 18.57 -1.73 -12.58
C ARG A 97 17.72 -2.90 -13.03
N GLU A 98 16.58 -3.07 -12.39
CA GLU A 98 15.73 -4.24 -12.55
C GLU A 98 14.49 -3.94 -13.39
N HIS A 99 14.24 -4.80 -14.37
CA HIS A 99 13.07 -4.77 -15.25
C HIS A 99 11.97 -5.76 -14.83
N GLN A 100 12.25 -6.57 -13.81
CA GLN A 100 11.36 -7.59 -13.26
C GLN A 100 11.61 -7.75 -11.76
N GLY A 101 10.73 -8.45 -11.04
CA GLY A 101 10.88 -8.75 -9.62
C GLY A 101 10.17 -7.77 -8.68
N TRP A 102 9.56 -6.72 -9.24
CA TRP A 102 8.79 -5.70 -8.52
C TRP A 102 7.32 -5.64 -8.97
N GLU A 103 6.79 -6.71 -9.57
CA GLU A 103 5.41 -6.78 -10.04
C GLU A 103 4.39 -6.84 -8.91
N ARG A 104 4.84 -7.18 -7.70
CA ARG A 104 4.02 -7.26 -6.49
C ARG A 104 4.69 -6.53 -5.33
N CYS A 105 4.65 -5.21 -5.36
CA CYS A 105 5.23 -4.34 -4.35
C CYS A 105 4.22 -3.30 -3.84
N ILE A 106 4.55 -2.72 -2.69
CA ILE A 106 3.88 -1.51 -2.18
C ILE A 106 4.52 -0.32 -2.88
N CYS A 107 3.71 0.49 -3.56
CA CYS A 107 4.17 1.69 -4.24
C CYS A 107 3.79 2.97 -3.47
N VAL A 108 4.74 3.90 -3.38
CA VAL A 108 4.55 5.25 -2.85
C VAL A 108 4.99 6.24 -3.92
N PRO A 109 4.05 6.82 -4.70
CA PRO A 109 4.39 7.85 -5.68
C PRO A 109 5.07 9.04 -5.00
N LEU A 110 6.25 9.42 -5.50
CA LEU A 110 7.07 10.52 -4.95
C LEU A 110 6.83 11.83 -5.70
N VAL A 111 6.30 11.75 -6.92
CA VAL A 111 6.06 12.88 -7.81
C VAL A 111 4.56 12.94 -8.11
N GLN A 112 3.96 14.11 -7.90
CA GLN A 112 2.55 14.35 -8.23
C GLN A 112 2.40 14.72 -9.71
N PRO A 113 1.22 14.50 -10.33
CA PRO A 113 1.01 14.75 -11.76
C PRO A 113 1.30 16.19 -12.22
N ASP A 114 1.21 17.16 -11.32
CA ASP A 114 1.47 18.58 -11.59
C ASP A 114 2.96 18.96 -11.51
N MET A 115 3.83 18.06 -11.03
CA MET A 115 5.27 18.28 -10.86
C MET A 115 6.08 17.96 -12.13
N PHE A 116 5.65 18.49 -13.28
CA PHE A 116 6.22 18.18 -14.60
C PHE A 116 7.73 18.44 -14.70
N SER A 117 8.22 19.52 -14.09
CA SER A 117 9.64 19.88 -14.11
C SER A 117 10.50 18.81 -13.42
N LEU A 118 10.09 18.34 -12.25
CA LEU A 118 10.78 17.26 -11.54
C LEU A 118 10.69 15.95 -12.33
N MET A 119 9.52 15.64 -12.87
CA MET A 119 9.33 14.42 -13.66
C MET A 119 10.25 14.38 -14.89
N SER A 120 10.44 15.53 -15.57
CA SER A 120 11.33 15.62 -16.75
C SER A 120 12.81 15.38 -16.44
N GLN A 121 13.24 15.62 -15.20
CA GLN A 121 14.63 15.48 -14.75
C GLN A 121 14.86 14.23 -13.91
N TRP A 122 13.79 13.50 -13.59
CA TRP A 122 13.80 12.39 -12.64
C TRP A 122 14.84 11.32 -12.99
N ASP A 123 14.80 10.84 -14.24
CA ASP A 123 15.69 9.77 -14.70
C ASP A 123 17.16 10.21 -14.68
N GLN A 124 17.43 11.46 -15.06
CA GLN A 124 18.79 12.02 -15.03
C GLN A 124 19.31 12.11 -13.60
N TYR A 125 18.49 12.57 -12.66
CA TYR A 125 18.86 12.63 -11.25
C TYR A 125 19.08 11.26 -10.65
N LEU A 126 18.18 10.32 -10.92
CA LEU A 126 18.30 8.95 -10.42
C LEU A 126 19.57 8.27 -10.97
N GLU A 127 19.87 8.43 -12.25
CA GLU A 127 21.06 7.85 -12.88
C GLU A 127 22.36 8.48 -12.34
N LYS A 128 22.41 9.82 -12.23
CA LYS A 128 23.57 10.53 -11.66
C LYS A 128 23.82 10.14 -10.22
N PHE A 129 22.76 10.08 -9.41
CA PHE A 129 22.83 9.66 -8.01
C PHE A 129 23.32 8.21 -7.90
N SER A 130 22.77 7.31 -8.71
CA SER A 130 23.09 5.87 -8.70
C SER A 130 24.50 5.54 -9.17
N SER A 131 25.11 6.44 -9.94
CA SER A 131 26.48 6.32 -10.42
C SER A 131 27.51 6.96 -9.48
N ALA A 132 27.08 7.53 -8.36
CA ALA A 132 27.99 8.13 -7.40
C ALA A 132 28.85 7.06 -6.71
N GLN A 133 30.13 7.38 -6.49
CA GLN A 133 31.13 6.51 -5.88
C GLN A 133 30.70 5.91 -4.53
N MET A 134 29.86 6.62 -3.77
CA MET A 134 29.35 6.14 -2.49
C MET A 134 28.47 4.89 -2.59
N TRP A 135 27.98 4.54 -3.78
CA TRP A 135 27.17 3.34 -4.03
C TRP A 135 27.93 2.27 -4.81
N ASP A 136 29.24 2.47 -5.02
CA ASP A 136 30.11 1.47 -5.62
C ASP A 136 30.57 0.48 -4.52
N PRO A 137 30.28 -0.82 -4.66
CA PRO A 137 30.63 -1.83 -3.66
C PRO A 137 32.14 -1.98 -3.44
N LEU A 138 32.99 -1.51 -4.37
CA LEU A 138 34.45 -1.47 -4.21
C LEU A 138 34.91 -0.37 -3.25
N TRP A 139 34.12 0.70 -3.10
CA TRP A 139 34.46 1.85 -2.27
C TRP A 139 33.73 1.82 -0.92
N GLN A 140 32.46 1.44 -0.92
CA GLN A 140 31.66 1.33 0.27
C GLN A 140 30.82 0.05 0.22
N SER A 141 31.14 -0.90 1.10
CA SER A 141 30.42 -2.16 1.15
C SER A 141 29.02 -1.99 1.74
N PHE A 142 28.12 -2.86 1.31
CA PHE A 142 26.78 -2.96 1.86
C PHE A 142 26.82 -3.26 3.36
N ASN A 143 26.10 -2.47 4.16
CA ASN A 143 25.93 -2.63 5.59
C ASN A 143 24.44 -2.63 5.95
N GLU A 144 23.97 -3.70 6.58
CA GLU A 144 22.55 -3.93 6.88
C GLU A 144 21.92 -2.85 7.75
N GLU A 145 22.70 -2.11 8.55
CA GLU A 145 22.17 -1.07 9.44
C GLU A 145 22.27 0.34 8.85
N THR A 146 23.40 0.66 8.22
CA THR A 146 23.79 2.05 7.88
C THR A 146 23.93 2.30 6.38
N HIS A 147 24.17 1.29 5.56
CA HIS A 147 24.43 1.44 4.13
C HIS A 147 23.78 0.32 3.32
N ASN A 148 22.45 0.39 3.21
CA ASN A 148 21.59 -0.64 2.66
C ASN A 148 20.61 -0.06 1.63
N CYS A 149 19.70 -0.89 1.11
CA CYS A 149 18.66 -0.44 0.16
C CYS A 149 17.81 0.71 0.71
N TYR A 150 17.47 0.68 2.00
CA TYR A 150 16.65 1.72 2.63
C TYR A 150 17.40 3.05 2.72
N SER A 151 18.67 3.04 3.13
CA SER A 151 19.46 4.28 3.17
C SER A 151 19.74 4.82 1.76
N TYR A 152 19.93 3.96 0.76
CA TYR A 152 20.01 4.35 -0.65
C TYR A 152 18.75 5.11 -1.12
N THR A 153 17.58 4.50 -0.95
CA THR A 153 16.32 5.10 -1.39
C THR A 153 15.97 6.38 -0.63
N LEU A 154 16.16 6.40 0.69
CA LEU A 154 15.92 7.60 1.50
C LEU A 154 16.89 8.74 1.16
N THR A 155 18.16 8.43 0.89
CA THR A 155 19.13 9.46 0.49
C THR A 155 18.72 10.08 -0.84
N PHE A 156 18.31 9.29 -1.82
CA PHE A 156 17.81 9.81 -3.09
C PHE A 156 16.59 10.73 -2.89
N ILE A 157 15.61 10.28 -2.09
CA ILE A 157 14.42 11.07 -1.76
C ILE A 157 14.81 12.40 -1.12
N ASN A 158 15.76 12.39 -0.19
CA ASN A 158 16.25 13.61 0.46
C ASN A 158 17.01 14.53 -0.49
N CYS A 159 17.76 13.99 -1.47
CA CYS A 159 18.34 14.80 -2.55
C CYS A 159 17.26 15.50 -3.38
N VAL A 160 16.19 14.77 -3.73
CA VAL A 160 15.04 15.33 -4.47
C VAL A 160 14.24 16.35 -3.63
N LEU A 161 14.15 16.17 -2.31
CA LEU A 161 13.54 17.17 -1.43
C LEU A 161 14.40 18.44 -1.37
N ALA A 162 15.73 18.30 -1.33
CA ALA A 162 16.64 19.43 -1.31
C ALA A 162 16.55 20.28 -2.60
N THR A 163 16.39 19.67 -3.78
CA THR A 163 16.17 20.42 -5.04
C THR A 163 14.85 21.18 -5.07
N GLN A 164 13.89 20.78 -4.23
CA GLN A 164 12.61 21.47 -4.03
C GLN A 164 12.63 22.43 -2.83
N SER A 165 13.79 22.70 -2.25
CA SER A 165 13.95 23.51 -1.02
C SER A 165 13.11 22.99 0.16
N LYS A 166 12.90 21.67 0.25
CA LYS A 166 12.19 21.00 1.35
C LYS A 166 13.20 20.42 2.36
N ARG A 167 12.75 20.30 3.62
CA ARG A 167 13.54 19.66 4.69
C ARG A 167 13.74 18.17 4.39
N ALA A 168 14.95 17.67 4.64
CA ALA A 168 15.24 16.24 4.63
C ALA A 168 14.45 15.51 5.72
N LEU A 169 13.98 14.31 5.39
CA LEU A 169 13.27 13.41 6.29
C LEU A 169 14.26 12.44 6.95
N SER A 170 14.09 12.21 8.24
CA SER A 170 14.80 11.14 8.94
C SER A 170 14.24 9.76 8.54
N LYS A 171 14.99 8.71 8.88
CA LYS A 171 14.54 7.31 8.71
C LYS A 171 13.20 7.07 9.39
N ASP A 172 13.04 7.56 10.63
CA ASP A 172 11.83 7.36 11.42
C ASP A 172 10.65 8.15 10.85
N GLU A 173 10.88 9.41 10.47
CA GLU A 173 9.84 10.26 9.87
C GLU A 173 9.29 9.65 8.59
N PHE A 174 10.17 9.21 7.70
CA PHE A 174 9.77 8.58 6.44
C PHE A 174 9.06 7.25 6.68
N THR A 175 9.60 6.42 7.59
CA THR A 175 9.03 5.12 7.93
C THR A 175 7.62 5.26 8.51
N GLN A 176 7.43 6.12 9.51
CA GLN A 176 6.15 6.31 10.18
C GLN A 176 5.09 6.91 9.25
N SER A 177 5.48 7.87 8.40
CA SER A 177 4.54 8.62 7.58
C SER A 177 4.15 7.88 6.30
N PHE A 178 5.10 7.19 5.66
CA PHE A 178 4.90 6.65 4.32
C PHE A 178 4.92 5.13 4.25
N VAL A 179 5.76 4.47 5.05
CA VAL A 179 6.02 3.03 4.93
C VAL A 179 5.07 2.22 5.81
N LEU A 180 5.06 2.46 7.12
CA LEU A 180 4.28 1.68 8.09
C LEU A 180 2.77 1.66 7.81
N PRO A 181 2.10 2.76 7.43
CA PRO A 181 0.67 2.71 7.13
C PRO A 181 0.34 1.75 5.99
N ARG A 182 1.20 1.68 4.97
CA ARG A 182 1.01 0.83 3.79
C ARG A 182 1.36 -0.63 4.09
N ILE A 183 2.42 -0.88 4.84
CA ILE A 183 2.75 -2.23 5.33
C ILE A 183 1.63 -2.78 6.20
N LYS A 184 1.09 -2.00 7.14
CA LYS A 184 -0.05 -2.41 7.97
C LYS A 184 -1.27 -2.75 7.12
N ARG A 185 -1.55 -1.95 6.08
CA ARG A 185 -2.64 -2.23 5.13
C ARG A 185 -2.39 -3.53 4.36
N ALA A 186 -1.18 -3.72 3.85
CA ALA A 186 -0.76 -4.95 3.16
C ALA A 186 -0.94 -6.19 4.05
N SER A 187 -0.42 -6.13 5.27
CA SER A 187 -0.55 -7.19 6.28
C SER A 187 -2.00 -7.58 6.54
N LYS A 188 -2.86 -6.58 6.83
CA LYS A 188 -4.31 -6.80 7.05
C LYS A 188 -5.00 -7.41 5.84
N TYR A 189 -4.67 -6.94 4.63
CA TYR A 189 -5.24 -7.47 3.40
C TYR A 189 -4.83 -8.93 3.16
N MET A 190 -3.57 -9.27 3.42
CA MET A 190 -3.08 -10.65 3.29
C MET A 190 -3.74 -11.58 4.30
N MET A 191 -3.86 -11.16 5.56
CA MET A 191 -4.61 -11.90 6.57
C MET A 191 -6.04 -12.16 6.13
N LEU A 192 -6.72 -11.12 5.63
CA LEU A 192 -8.08 -11.24 5.12
C LEU A 192 -8.19 -12.24 3.96
N CYS A 193 -7.27 -12.19 2.99
CA CYS A 193 -7.22 -13.16 1.90
C CYS A 193 -7.01 -14.60 2.39
N ARG A 194 -6.17 -14.80 3.41
CA ARG A 194 -5.92 -16.13 4.01
C ARG A 194 -7.18 -16.67 4.67
N GLU A 195 -7.83 -15.86 5.50
CA GLU A 195 -9.08 -16.21 6.17
C GLU A 195 -10.18 -16.57 5.17
N ILE A 196 -10.40 -15.74 4.15
CA ILE A 196 -11.39 -16.02 3.10
C ILE A 196 -11.03 -17.28 2.30
N SER A 197 -9.73 -17.53 2.05
CA SER A 197 -9.31 -18.74 1.32
C SER A 197 -9.57 -20.02 2.11
N GLN A 198 -9.49 -19.98 3.44
CA GLN A 198 -9.72 -21.12 4.33
C GLN A 198 -11.21 -21.31 4.64
N ASN A 199 -11.93 -20.22 4.90
CA ASN A 199 -13.28 -20.24 5.45
C ASN A 199 -14.37 -19.80 4.45
N HIS A 200 -14.02 -19.45 3.21
CA HIS A 200 -14.87 -18.84 2.17
C HIS A 200 -15.38 -17.43 2.48
N PHE A 201 -15.61 -17.14 3.76
CA PHE A 201 -16.06 -15.86 4.28
C PHE A 201 -15.21 -15.46 5.49
N TYR A 202 -14.97 -14.16 5.63
CA TYR A 202 -14.50 -13.57 6.88
C TYR A 202 -15.56 -12.58 7.36
N ILE A 203 -16.08 -12.79 8.57
CA ILE A 203 -17.27 -12.11 9.08
C ILE A 203 -16.93 -11.45 10.40
N VAL A 204 -17.21 -10.15 10.52
CA VAL A 204 -16.97 -9.38 11.74
C VAL A 204 -18.17 -8.49 12.04
N ASP A 205 -18.41 -8.23 13.32
CA ASP A 205 -19.47 -7.30 13.71
C ASP A 205 -19.17 -5.90 13.17
N SER A 206 -20.16 -5.30 12.50
CA SER A 206 -20.05 -3.94 12.01
C SER A 206 -20.13 -2.99 13.20
N PRO A 207 -19.18 -2.06 13.37
CA PRO A 207 -19.36 -0.96 14.32
C PRO A 207 -20.68 -0.27 13.98
N ARG A 208 -21.57 -0.10 14.96
CA ARG A 208 -22.83 0.62 14.76
C ARG A 208 -22.50 1.99 14.16
N ARG A 209 -22.87 2.24 12.91
CA ARG A 209 -23.03 3.62 12.44
C ARG A 209 -24.21 4.13 13.23
N ASN A 210 -23.98 4.95 14.26
CA ASN A 210 -25.04 5.66 14.95
C ASN A 210 -25.77 6.54 13.93
N SER A 211 -26.79 5.97 13.29
CA SER A 211 -27.81 6.71 12.57
C SER A 211 -28.59 7.50 13.62
N GLN A 212 -28.32 8.81 13.64
CA GLN A 212 -29.24 9.89 13.96
C GLN A 212 -30.44 9.48 14.83
N GLU A 213 -30.37 9.80 16.13
CA GLU A 213 -31.58 10.12 16.87
C GLU A 213 -32.19 11.36 16.21
N SER A 214 -33.18 11.15 15.37
CA SER A 214 -34.16 12.18 15.04
C SER A 214 -34.87 12.57 16.34
N PRO A 215 -34.96 13.87 16.70
CA PRO A 215 -35.85 14.27 17.78
C PRO A 215 -37.27 13.87 17.39
N SER A 216 -37.94 13.12 18.27
CA SER A 216 -39.36 12.86 18.17
C SER A 216 -40.12 14.18 18.16
N GLU A 217 -40.68 14.54 17.01
CA GLU A 217 -41.85 15.40 16.94
C GLU A 217 -43.05 14.58 17.40
N ASP A 218 -43.60 14.93 18.57
CA ASP A 218 -44.91 14.57 19.13
C ASP A 218 -44.93 15.22 20.52
N GLU A 219 -45.87 16.06 20.97
CA GLU A 219 -47.21 16.37 20.50
C GLU A 219 -47.60 17.80 20.94
N ASP A 220 -48.52 18.33 20.13
CA ASP A 220 -49.36 19.50 20.25
C ASP A 220 -50.22 19.55 21.55
N SER A 221 -50.77 20.75 21.80
CA SER A 221 -52.07 21.02 22.47
C SER A 221 -52.16 21.38 23.97
N LYS A 222 -52.48 22.68 24.16
CA LYS A 222 -53.67 23.24 24.86
C LYS A 222 -53.65 23.53 26.38
N SER A 223 -54.08 24.78 26.64
CA SER A 223 -54.89 25.27 27.78
C SER A 223 -54.18 25.68 29.07
N ASN A 224 -53.81 26.96 29.19
CA ASN A 224 -54.61 28.00 29.88
C ASN A 224 -53.90 29.36 29.82
#